data_AF-X0YCD0-F1
#
_entry.id   AF-X0YCD0-F1
#
_cell.length_a   1.000
_cell.length_b   1.000
_cell.length_c   1.000
_cell.angle_alpha   90.00
_cell.angle_beta   90.00
_cell.angle_gamma   90.00
#
_symmetry.space_group_name_H-M   'P 1'
#
loop_
_entity.id
_entity.type
_entity.pdbx_description
1 polymer ?
#
loop_
_entity_poly.entity_id
_entity_poly.type
_entity_poly.pdbx_seq_one_letter_code
_entity_poly.pdbx_strand_id
1 'polypeptide(L)'
;KNLSAKEKIDLTPDSVVEEALAELDDAITEQETGESKTGRRKTDKNGLHELAAKMIEEGTLFGFDDDKALEDYSTRDFRELFEANFQEKEAKIRQDTPKEFFNSLPQELQVAAKYVADGGTDMKGLFRTLSHVEEIIQLDPDNQNHQAEIARQYLTATNFGSPEEIQEEIETWADIEKLGKKAHQFKPKLDKMQERIITQQLAEQENKKAQQEEAASVYMDNVYHTLSAGQLGDI
;
A
#
# COMPACT_ATOMS: atom_id res chain seq x y z
N LYS A 1 18.47 -19.72 0.66
CA LYS A 1 18.08 -19.11 1.96
C LYS A 1 17.08 -20.05 2.61
N ASN A 2 17.24 -20.40 3.89
CA ASN A 2 16.18 -21.09 4.62
C ASN A 2 15.07 -20.08 4.89
N LEU A 3 13.85 -20.37 4.42
CA LEU A 3 12.66 -19.58 4.73
C LEU A 3 12.41 -19.63 6.24
N SER A 4 12.05 -18.49 6.82
CA SER A 4 11.53 -18.41 8.19
C SER A 4 10.24 -19.21 8.33
N ALA A 5 9.86 -19.55 9.56
CA ALA A 5 8.60 -20.25 9.83
C ALA A 5 7.40 -19.47 9.25
N LYS A 6 7.43 -18.14 9.36
CA LYS A 6 6.41 -17.25 8.81
C LYS A 6 6.32 -17.29 7.29
N GLU A 7 7.46 -17.18 6.59
CA GLU A 7 7.50 -17.26 5.12
C GLU A 7 7.08 -18.63 4.57
N LYS A 8 7.32 -19.72 5.31
CA LYS A 8 6.83 -21.05 4.92
C LYS A 8 5.32 -21.17 5.04
N ILE A 9 4.75 -20.58 6.09
CA ILE A 9 3.30 -20.58 6.32
C ILE A 9 2.60 -19.75 5.23
N ASP A 10 3.11 -18.56 4.91
CA ASP A 10 2.54 -17.68 3.87
C ASP A 10 2.55 -18.29 2.46
N LEU A 11 3.39 -19.30 2.21
CA LEU A 11 3.48 -20.02 0.94
C LEU A 11 2.69 -21.35 0.91
N THR A 12 1.97 -21.68 1.99
CA THR A 12 1.22 -22.93 2.09
C THR A 12 -0.02 -22.86 1.19
N PRO A 13 -0.21 -23.79 0.23
CA PRO A 13 -1.41 -23.78 -0.61
C PRO A 13 -2.67 -24.08 0.20
N ASP A 14 -3.79 -23.44 -0.15
CA ASP A 14 -5.10 -23.65 0.49
C ASP A 14 -5.50 -25.14 0.51
N SER A 15 -5.17 -25.89 -0.54
CA SER A 15 -5.44 -27.32 -0.63
C SER A 15 -4.79 -28.14 0.49
N VAL A 16 -3.63 -27.70 1.01
CA VAL A 16 -2.94 -28.36 2.12
C VAL A 16 -3.65 -28.07 3.45
N VAL A 17 -4.20 -26.86 3.59
CA VAL A 17 -5.00 -26.46 4.76
C VAL A 17 -6.32 -27.23 4.78
N GLU A 18 -7.01 -27.31 3.63
CA GLU A 18 -8.24 -28.08 3.46
C GLU A 18 -8.05 -29.56 3.75
N GLU A 19 -6.95 -30.16 3.26
CA GLU A 19 -6.61 -31.56 3.54
C GLU A 19 -6.41 -31.77 5.06
N ALA A 20 -5.67 -30.89 5.73
CA ALA A 20 -5.46 -30.97 7.18
C ALA A 20 -6.76 -30.81 7.99
N LEU A 21 -7.65 -29.90 7.58
CA LEU A 21 -8.96 -29.73 8.22
C LEU A 21 -9.85 -30.95 8.02
N ALA A 22 -9.80 -31.58 6.84
CA ALA A 22 -10.52 -32.83 6.58
C ALA A 22 -10.00 -33.99 7.43
N GLU A 23 -8.70 -34.03 7.75
CA GLU A 23 -8.16 -35.00 8.71
C GLU A 23 -8.67 -34.78 10.14
N LEU A 24 -8.88 -33.52 10.54
CA LEU A 24 -9.50 -33.19 11.83
C LEU A 24 -10.99 -33.57 11.85
N ASP A 25 -11.72 -33.37 10.76
CA ASP A 25 -13.13 -33.82 10.64
C ASP A 25 -13.28 -35.34 10.79
N ASP A 26 -12.36 -36.09 10.18
CA ASP A 26 -12.30 -37.53 10.35
C ASP A 26 -12.00 -37.88 11.82
N ALA A 27 -11.03 -37.21 12.47
CA ALA A 27 -10.69 -37.44 13.88
C ALA A 27 -11.83 -37.08 14.85
N ILE A 28 -12.61 -36.03 14.55
CA ILE A 28 -13.83 -35.69 15.29
C ILE A 28 -14.85 -36.81 15.16
N THR A 29 -15.06 -37.32 13.94
CA THR A 29 -15.99 -38.42 13.68
C THR A 29 -15.58 -39.66 14.48
N GLU A 30 -14.30 -40.04 14.45
CA GLU A 30 -13.80 -41.19 15.24
C GLU A 30 -13.98 -40.98 16.75
N GLN A 31 -13.81 -39.76 17.26
CA GLN A 31 -14.01 -39.43 18.67
C GLN A 31 -15.49 -39.51 19.08
N GLU A 32 -16.41 -39.10 18.20
CA GLU A 32 -17.85 -39.08 18.48
C GLU A 32 -18.52 -40.46 18.30
N THR A 33 -18.08 -41.26 17.32
CA THR A 33 -18.72 -42.54 16.96
C THR A 33 -17.95 -43.77 17.42
N GLY A 34 -16.64 -43.64 17.72
CA GLY A 34 -15.76 -44.77 18.06
C GLY A 34 -15.40 -45.68 16.87
N GLU A 35 -15.86 -45.36 15.66
CA GLU A 35 -15.58 -46.11 14.44
C GLU A 35 -14.34 -45.55 13.75
N SER A 36 -13.24 -46.32 13.71
CA SER A 36 -12.03 -45.91 12.98
C SER A 36 -12.05 -46.42 11.55
N LYS A 37 -11.75 -45.54 10.58
CA LYS A 37 -11.58 -45.95 9.17
C LYS A 37 -10.29 -46.78 9.06
N THR A 38 -10.42 -48.07 8.77
CA THR A 38 -9.31 -49.04 8.74
C THR A 38 -8.12 -48.57 7.88
N GLY A 39 -6.93 -48.46 8.49
CA GLY A 39 -5.66 -48.23 7.80
C GLY A 39 -4.96 -46.89 8.04
N ARG A 40 -5.56 -45.95 8.81
CA ARG A 40 -4.99 -44.61 9.06
C ARG A 40 -4.26 -44.50 10.40
N ARG A 41 -3.28 -43.59 10.50
CA ARG A 41 -2.59 -43.27 11.76
C ARG A 41 -3.57 -42.54 12.67
N LYS A 42 -3.70 -42.97 13.92
CA LYS A 42 -4.51 -42.27 14.92
C LYS A 42 -3.91 -40.89 15.20
N THR A 43 -4.70 -39.84 15.08
CA THR A 43 -4.37 -38.53 15.65
C THR A 43 -4.66 -38.64 17.15
N ASP A 44 -3.61 -38.77 17.97
CA ASP A 44 -3.74 -38.82 19.42
C ASP A 44 -3.97 -37.40 19.96
N LYS A 45 -4.96 -37.22 20.84
CA LYS A 45 -5.27 -35.95 21.50
C LYS A 45 -4.02 -35.34 22.13
N ASN A 46 -3.21 -36.17 22.78
CA ASN A 46 -1.94 -35.75 23.39
C ASN A 46 -0.99 -35.11 22.37
N GLY A 47 -0.92 -35.64 21.15
CA GLY A 47 -0.09 -35.06 20.09
C GLY A 47 -0.62 -33.72 19.56
N LEU A 48 -1.94 -33.55 19.53
CA LEU A 48 -2.59 -32.29 19.12
C LEU A 48 -2.35 -31.18 20.14
N HIS A 49 -2.48 -31.50 21.44
CA HIS A 49 -2.21 -30.55 22.52
C HIS A 49 -0.75 -30.08 22.51
N GLU A 50 0.20 -31.01 22.40
CA GLU A 50 1.64 -30.67 22.33
C GLU A 50 1.98 -29.81 21.12
N LEU A 51 1.38 -30.09 19.96
CA LEU A 51 1.56 -29.29 18.76
C LEU A 51 0.99 -27.88 18.94
N ALA A 52 -0.25 -27.77 19.39
CA ALA A 52 -0.89 -26.47 19.62
C ALA A 52 -0.12 -25.64 20.66
N ALA A 53 0.34 -26.26 21.76
CA ALA A 53 1.15 -25.60 22.77
C ALA A 53 2.45 -25.01 22.18
N LYS A 54 3.17 -25.78 21.35
CA LYS A 54 4.37 -25.31 20.66
C LYS A 54 4.05 -24.18 19.69
N MET A 55 2.98 -24.30 18.91
CA MET A 55 2.60 -23.25 17.96
C MET A 55 2.20 -21.94 18.66
N ILE A 56 1.57 -22.02 19.83
CA ILE A 56 1.27 -20.87 20.68
C ILE A 56 2.56 -20.26 21.24
N GLU A 57 3.47 -21.08 21.76
CA GLU A 57 4.79 -20.63 22.26
C GLU A 57 5.62 -19.95 21.15
N GLU A 58 5.57 -20.48 19.93
CA GLU A 58 6.22 -19.92 18.75
C GLU A 58 5.47 -18.70 18.17
N GLY A 59 4.28 -18.37 18.68
CA GLY A 59 3.44 -17.27 18.20
C GLY A 59 2.85 -17.50 16.81
N THR A 60 2.84 -18.74 16.32
CA THR A 60 2.24 -19.12 15.04
C THR A 60 0.77 -19.50 15.16
N LEU A 61 0.27 -19.70 16.38
CA LEU A 61 -1.13 -19.93 16.71
C LEU A 61 -1.52 -18.99 17.85
N PHE A 62 -2.59 -18.22 17.68
CA PHE A 62 -3.26 -17.56 18.80
C PHE A 62 -3.98 -18.63 19.61
N GLY A 63 -3.77 -18.62 20.93
CA GLY A 63 -4.41 -19.56 21.85
C GLY A 63 -5.88 -19.25 22.09
N PHE A 64 -6.52 -20.09 22.89
CA PHE A 64 -7.87 -19.84 23.38
C PHE A 64 -7.90 -18.64 24.34
N ASP A 65 -9.04 -17.93 24.37
CA ASP A 65 -9.23 -16.74 25.20
C ASP A 65 -9.59 -17.05 26.67
N ASP A 66 -9.88 -18.31 27.00
CA ASP A 66 -10.17 -18.76 28.36
C ASP A 66 -8.97 -19.48 29.00
N ASP A 67 -8.85 -19.35 30.33
CA ASP A 67 -7.74 -19.91 31.13
C ASP A 67 -7.82 -21.43 31.34
N LYS A 68 -8.49 -22.18 30.46
CA LYS A 68 -8.59 -23.65 30.60
C LYS A 68 -7.30 -24.32 30.14
N ALA A 69 -7.01 -25.50 30.67
CA ALA A 69 -5.88 -26.29 30.22
C ALA A 69 -6.13 -26.81 28.79
N LEU A 70 -5.09 -26.85 27.95
CA LEU A 70 -5.22 -27.34 26.56
C LEU A 70 -5.77 -28.77 26.47
N GLU A 71 -5.54 -29.57 27.51
CA GLU A 71 -6.01 -30.95 27.67
C GLU A 71 -7.54 -31.05 27.85
N ASP A 72 -8.19 -29.96 28.28
CA ASP A 72 -9.64 -29.91 28.51
C ASP A 72 -10.42 -29.67 27.21
N TYR A 73 -9.75 -29.30 26.12
CA TYR A 73 -10.38 -29.03 24.83
C TYR A 73 -10.50 -30.30 23.98
N SER A 74 -11.59 -30.36 23.24
CA SER A 74 -11.85 -31.43 22.27
C SER A 74 -11.17 -31.17 20.94
N THR A 75 -11.03 -32.21 20.11
CA THR A 75 -10.55 -32.08 18.73
C THR A 75 -11.38 -31.08 17.92
N ARG A 76 -12.68 -30.95 18.21
CA ARG A 76 -13.56 -29.95 17.60
C ARG A 76 -13.16 -28.53 17.99
N ASP A 77 -12.87 -28.28 19.26
CA ASP A 77 -12.45 -26.96 19.73
C ASP A 77 -11.10 -26.57 19.10
N PHE A 78 -10.18 -27.52 18.91
CA PHE A 78 -8.94 -27.28 18.16
C PHE A 78 -9.19 -27.01 16.68
N ARG A 79 -10.13 -27.71 16.04
CA ARG A 79 -10.51 -27.42 14.66
C ARG A 79 -11.03 -25.99 14.52
N GLU A 80 -11.91 -25.57 15.43
CA GLU A 80 -12.42 -24.20 15.47
C GLU A 80 -11.29 -23.18 15.72
N LEU A 81 -10.36 -23.48 16.62
CA LEU A 81 -9.18 -22.63 16.88
C LEU A 81 -8.31 -22.45 15.63
N PHE A 82 -7.98 -23.54 14.94
CA PHE A 82 -7.17 -23.50 13.72
C PHE A 82 -7.88 -22.74 12.61
N GLU A 83 -9.18 -22.99 12.41
CA GLU A 83 -9.99 -22.29 11.41
C GLU A 83 -10.04 -20.78 11.68
N ALA A 84 -10.31 -20.36 12.92
CA ALA A 84 -10.30 -18.95 13.30
C ALA A 84 -8.93 -18.30 13.08
N ASN A 85 -7.84 -19.01 13.41
CA ASN A 85 -6.48 -18.54 13.16
C ASN A 85 -6.16 -18.39 11.67
N PHE A 86 -6.61 -19.31 10.82
CA PHE A 86 -6.43 -19.20 9.38
C PHE A 86 -7.22 -18.03 8.79
N GLN A 87 -8.48 -17.86 9.19
CA GLN A 87 -9.32 -16.74 8.75
C GLN A 87 -8.74 -15.39 9.17
N GLU A 88 -8.29 -15.25 10.41
CA GLU A 88 -7.66 -14.01 10.92
C GLU A 88 -6.36 -13.69 10.17
N LYS A 89 -5.52 -14.70 9.94
CA LYS A 89 -4.29 -14.52 9.14
C LYS A 89 -4.63 -14.12 7.71
N GLU A 90 -5.59 -14.77 7.07
CA GLU A 90 -6.00 -14.44 5.71
C GLU A 90 -6.54 -13.01 5.63
N ALA A 91 -7.39 -12.60 6.59
CA ALA A 91 -7.90 -11.25 6.67
C ALA A 91 -6.75 -10.23 6.81
N LYS A 92 -5.76 -10.52 7.66
CA LYS A 92 -4.57 -9.68 7.82
C LYS A 92 -3.72 -9.61 6.55
N ILE A 93 -3.47 -10.74 5.89
CA ILE A 93 -2.73 -10.79 4.62
C ILE A 93 -3.47 -9.97 3.55
N ARG A 94 -4.80 -10.13 3.42
CA ARG A 94 -5.61 -9.35 2.47
C ARG A 94 -5.58 -7.85 2.77
N GLN A 95 -5.48 -7.47 4.04
CA GLN A 95 -5.40 -6.07 4.46
C GLN A 95 -4.01 -5.46 4.26
N ASP A 96 -2.95 -6.21 4.56
CA ASP A 96 -1.58 -5.69 4.62
C ASP A 96 -0.84 -5.83 3.28
N THR A 97 -1.11 -6.89 2.50
CA THR A 97 -0.44 -7.12 1.21
C THR A 97 -0.59 -5.92 0.24
N PRO A 98 -1.77 -5.29 0.07
CA PRO A 98 -1.88 -4.12 -0.79
C PRO A 98 -1.08 -2.92 -0.27
N LYS A 99 -0.98 -2.74 1.06
CA LYS A 99 -0.20 -1.65 1.67
C LYS A 99 1.29 -1.88 1.50
N GLU A 100 1.76 -3.10 1.74
CA GLU A 100 3.16 -3.48 1.55
C GLU A 100 3.56 -3.35 0.08
N PHE A 101 2.71 -3.83 -0.84
CA PHE A 101 2.91 -3.64 -2.27
C PHE A 101 3.00 -2.16 -2.64
N PHE A 102 2.05 -1.33 -2.20
CA PHE A 102 2.06 0.11 -2.45
C PHE A 102 3.32 0.78 -1.91
N ASN A 103 3.71 0.48 -0.67
CA ASN A 103 4.91 1.05 -0.04
C ASN A 103 6.22 0.57 -0.70
N SER A 104 6.20 -0.59 -1.36
CA SER A 104 7.35 -1.11 -2.11
C SER A 104 7.53 -0.46 -3.49
N LEU A 105 6.52 0.26 -3.99
CA LEU A 105 6.61 0.96 -5.26
C LEU A 105 7.61 2.13 -5.17
N PRO A 106 8.38 2.42 -6.23
CA PRO A 106 9.07 3.70 -6.40
C PRO A 106 8.13 4.89 -6.19
N GLN A 107 8.66 6.02 -5.73
CA GLN A 107 7.87 7.19 -5.34
C GLN A 107 6.96 7.69 -6.49
N GLU A 108 7.44 7.64 -7.72
CA GLU A 108 6.71 8.05 -8.92
C GLU A 108 5.52 7.14 -9.17
N LEU A 109 5.69 5.83 -8.96
CA LEU A 109 4.62 4.86 -9.10
C LEU A 109 3.61 4.93 -7.95
N GLN A 110 4.03 5.28 -6.74
CA GLN A 110 3.11 5.58 -5.64
C GLN A 110 2.23 6.79 -5.97
N VAL A 111 2.83 7.86 -6.49
CA VAL A 111 2.10 9.07 -6.91
C VAL A 111 1.13 8.75 -8.06
N ALA A 112 1.58 7.99 -9.07
CA ALA A 112 0.72 7.57 -10.17
C ALA A 112 -0.44 6.68 -9.72
N ALA A 113 -0.18 5.71 -8.83
CA ALA A 113 -1.20 4.84 -8.26
C ALA A 113 -2.24 5.66 -7.47
N LYS A 114 -1.79 6.61 -6.64
CA LYS A 114 -2.68 7.53 -5.93
C LYS A 114 -3.50 8.38 -6.90
N TYR A 115 -2.86 8.98 -7.91
CA TYR A 115 -3.55 9.80 -8.90
C TYR A 115 -4.64 9.03 -9.65
N VAL A 116 -4.39 7.77 -10.04
CA VAL A 116 -5.41 6.89 -10.65
C VAL A 116 -6.52 6.54 -9.66
N ALA A 117 -6.16 6.17 -8.42
CA ALA A 117 -7.14 5.86 -7.37
C ALA A 117 -8.06 7.04 -7.06
N ASP A 118 -7.53 8.25 -7.13
CA ASP A 118 -8.28 9.49 -6.94
C ASP A 118 -9.11 9.88 -8.18
N GLY A 119 -9.04 9.12 -9.29
CA GLY A 119 -9.84 9.31 -10.50
C GLY A 119 -9.13 10.10 -11.61
N GLY A 120 -7.82 10.25 -11.53
CA GLY A 120 -7.00 10.96 -12.50
C GLY A 120 -6.83 10.17 -13.80
N THR A 121 -6.98 10.85 -14.94
CA THR A 121 -6.98 10.22 -16.27
C THR A 121 -5.80 10.62 -17.15
N ASP A 122 -5.13 11.75 -16.87
CA ASP A 122 -3.99 12.22 -17.65
C ASP A 122 -2.66 11.66 -17.12
N MET A 123 -2.44 10.36 -17.32
CA MET A 123 -1.17 9.71 -16.96
C MET A 123 0.01 10.36 -17.68
N LYS A 124 -0.16 10.74 -18.95
CA LYS A 124 0.95 11.27 -19.76
C LYS A 124 1.41 12.63 -19.23
N GLY A 125 0.47 13.50 -18.88
CA GLY A 125 0.78 14.76 -18.21
C GLY A 125 1.46 14.54 -16.88
N LEU A 126 0.92 13.65 -16.03
CA LEU A 126 1.52 13.31 -14.74
C LEU A 126 2.96 12.81 -14.89
N PHE A 127 3.21 11.84 -15.78
CA PHE A 127 4.56 11.30 -15.98
C PHE A 127 5.53 12.34 -16.52
N ARG A 128 5.10 13.29 -17.37
CA ARG A 128 5.96 14.40 -17.79
C ARG A 128 6.39 15.26 -16.59
N THR A 129 5.45 15.58 -15.69
CA THR A 129 5.75 16.32 -14.46
C THR A 129 6.69 15.53 -13.56
N LEU A 130 6.42 14.24 -13.34
CA LEU A 130 7.27 13.37 -12.52
C LEU A 130 8.68 13.22 -13.09
N SER A 131 8.83 13.06 -14.41
CA SER A 131 10.14 13.02 -15.07
C SER A 131 10.92 14.31 -14.84
N HIS A 132 10.28 15.47 -14.99
CA HIS A 132 10.95 16.76 -14.75
C HIS A 132 11.37 16.93 -13.28
N VAL A 133 10.51 16.54 -12.34
CA VAL A 133 10.83 16.55 -10.91
C VAL A 133 12.03 15.65 -10.60
N GLU A 134 12.07 14.45 -11.19
CA GLU A 134 13.13 13.49 -10.93
C GLU A 134 14.49 13.95 -11.46
N GLU A 135 14.53 14.55 -12.64
CA GLU A 135 15.75 15.18 -13.18
C GLU A 135 16.36 16.19 -12.19
N ILE A 136 15.51 16.93 -11.47
CA ILE A 136 15.91 17.92 -10.48
C ILE A 136 16.32 17.27 -9.15
N ILE A 137 15.59 16.25 -8.70
CA ILE A 137 15.90 15.53 -7.46
C ILE A 137 17.27 14.85 -7.56
N GLN A 138 17.61 14.29 -8.72
CA GLN A 138 18.88 13.63 -9.01
C GLN A 138 20.08 14.58 -9.08
N LEU A 139 19.86 15.89 -9.17
CA LEU A 139 20.95 16.84 -9.07
C LEU A 139 21.64 16.70 -7.71
N ASP A 140 22.96 16.83 -7.70
CA ASP A 140 23.78 16.59 -6.52
C ASP A 140 24.58 17.86 -6.22
N PRO A 141 24.36 18.53 -5.08
CA PRO A 141 25.06 19.77 -4.76
C PRO A 141 26.58 19.57 -4.58
N ASP A 142 27.05 18.33 -4.35
CA ASP A 142 28.47 18.01 -4.26
C ASP A 142 29.11 17.77 -5.64
N ASN A 143 28.31 17.48 -6.66
CA ASN A 143 28.79 17.32 -8.03
C ASN A 143 28.95 18.68 -8.71
N GLN A 144 30.20 19.07 -9.02
CA GLN A 144 30.51 20.34 -9.70
C GLN A 144 29.71 20.58 -10.98
N ASN A 145 29.42 19.53 -11.76
CA ASN A 145 28.65 19.66 -12.99
C ASN A 145 27.16 19.98 -12.72
N HIS A 146 26.65 19.59 -11.55
CA HIS A 146 25.25 19.81 -11.15
C HIS A 146 25.06 21.16 -10.45
N GLN A 147 26.11 21.75 -9.86
CA GLN A 147 25.99 22.98 -9.06
C GLN A 147 25.44 24.17 -9.88
N ALA A 148 25.90 24.33 -11.12
CA ALA A 148 25.39 25.35 -12.04
C ALA A 148 23.91 25.11 -12.38
N GLU A 149 23.53 23.85 -12.59
CA GLU A 149 22.16 23.48 -12.93
C GLU A 149 21.20 23.72 -11.75
N ILE A 150 21.60 23.36 -10.53
CA ILE A 150 20.82 23.63 -9.31
C ILE A 150 20.57 25.14 -9.16
N ALA A 151 21.61 25.95 -9.38
CA ALA A 151 21.49 27.41 -9.33
C ALA A 151 20.54 27.94 -10.41
N ARG A 152 20.68 27.47 -11.65
CA ARG A 152 19.83 27.85 -12.78
C ARG A 152 18.36 27.49 -12.56
N GLN A 153 18.09 26.27 -12.13
CA GLN A 153 16.74 25.77 -11.88
C GLN A 153 16.07 26.58 -10.77
N TYR A 154 16.79 26.87 -9.68
CA TYR A 154 16.26 27.67 -8.58
C TYR A 154 15.98 29.13 -8.98
N LEU A 155 16.90 29.77 -9.70
CA LEU A 155 16.70 31.16 -10.15
C LEU A 155 15.57 31.29 -11.17
N THR A 156 15.46 30.31 -12.09
CA THR A 156 14.34 30.22 -13.03
C THR A 156 13.01 30.04 -12.28
N ALA A 157 12.94 29.10 -11.34
CA ALA A 157 11.72 28.82 -10.57
C ALA A 157 11.27 30.00 -9.68
N THR A 158 12.21 30.89 -9.31
CA THR A 158 11.92 32.07 -8.49
C THR A 158 11.72 33.36 -9.30
N ASN A 159 11.72 33.28 -10.63
CA ASN A 159 11.64 34.42 -11.55
C ASN A 159 12.67 35.51 -11.24
N PHE A 160 13.92 35.10 -10.95
CA PHE A 160 15.00 36.03 -10.61
C PHE A 160 15.27 37.07 -11.70
N GLY A 161 15.26 36.64 -12.97
CA GLY A 161 15.62 37.48 -14.11
C GLY A 161 15.50 36.73 -15.43
N SER A 162 16.01 37.32 -16.50
CA SER A 162 16.11 36.69 -17.81
C SER A 162 17.13 35.53 -17.81
N PRO A 163 17.08 34.64 -18.82
CA PRO A 163 18.08 33.58 -18.95
C PRO A 163 19.52 34.08 -18.96
N GLU A 164 19.75 35.26 -19.55
CA GLU A 164 21.06 35.92 -19.61
C GLU A 164 21.50 36.41 -18.23
N GLU A 165 20.62 37.08 -17.49
CA GLU A 165 20.90 37.55 -16.11
C GLU A 165 21.19 36.37 -15.18
N ILE A 166 20.46 35.27 -15.33
CA ILE A 166 20.69 34.03 -14.57
C ILE A 166 22.07 33.45 -14.91
N GLN A 167 22.44 33.41 -16.19
CA GLN A 167 23.74 32.89 -16.63
C GLN A 167 24.90 33.74 -16.08
N GLU A 168 24.77 35.07 -16.13
CA GLU A 168 25.78 36.01 -15.61
C GLU A 168 25.98 35.84 -14.09
N GLU A 169 24.90 35.67 -13.33
CA GLU A 169 24.97 35.44 -11.88
C GLU A 169 25.65 34.10 -11.55
N ILE A 170 25.36 33.04 -12.32
CA ILE A 170 25.99 31.73 -12.17
C ILE A 170 27.50 31.79 -12.46
N GLU A 171 27.90 32.47 -13.54
CA GLU A 171 29.30 32.70 -13.89
C GLU A 171 30.03 33.48 -12.79
N THR A 172 29.41 34.54 -12.28
CA THR A 172 29.93 35.33 -11.16
C THR A 172 30.17 34.45 -9.92
N TRP A 173 29.24 33.55 -9.60
CA TRP A 173 29.40 32.62 -8.47
C TRP A 173 30.45 31.54 -8.72
N ALA A 174 30.64 31.12 -9.97
CA ALA A 174 31.69 30.18 -10.35
C ALA A 174 33.08 30.83 -10.16
N ASP A 175 33.27 32.06 -10.64
CA ASP A 175 34.54 32.78 -10.60
C ASP A 175 35.02 33.07 -9.16
N ILE A 176 34.08 33.33 -8.24
CA ILE A 176 34.38 33.59 -6.83
C ILE A 176 34.26 32.34 -5.94
N GLU A 177 34.23 31.14 -6.54
CA GLU A 177 34.16 29.84 -5.87
C GLU A 177 32.98 29.71 -4.86
N LYS A 178 31.87 30.40 -5.11
CA LYS A 178 30.65 30.37 -4.28
C LYS A 178 29.56 29.45 -4.82
N LEU A 179 29.71 28.93 -6.04
CA LEU A 179 28.67 28.15 -6.71
C LEU A 179 28.26 26.90 -5.92
N GLY A 180 29.21 26.13 -5.38
CA GLY A 180 28.90 24.96 -4.55
C GLY A 180 28.13 25.32 -3.27
N LYS A 181 28.48 26.44 -2.61
CA LYS A 181 27.73 26.94 -1.44
C LYS A 181 26.31 27.34 -1.82
N LYS A 182 26.11 27.93 -2.99
CA LYS A 182 24.79 28.30 -3.51
C LYS A 182 23.95 27.07 -3.85
N ALA A 183 24.54 26.07 -4.53
CA ALA A 183 23.88 24.81 -4.82
C ALA A 183 23.36 24.12 -3.54
N HIS A 184 24.17 24.06 -2.48
CA HIS A 184 23.76 23.54 -1.17
C HIS A 184 22.61 24.33 -0.53
N GLN A 185 22.56 25.65 -0.73
CA GLN A 185 21.47 26.49 -0.22
C GLN A 185 20.17 26.36 -1.03
N PHE A 186 20.30 26.07 -2.32
CA PHE A 186 19.18 26.04 -3.26
C PHE A 186 18.59 24.65 -3.42
N LYS A 187 19.38 23.59 -3.43
CA LYS A 187 18.90 22.22 -3.64
C LYS A 187 17.75 21.83 -2.69
N PRO A 188 17.84 22.02 -1.36
CA PRO A 188 16.72 21.68 -0.47
C PRO A 188 15.47 22.53 -0.69
N LYS A 189 15.61 23.75 -1.22
CA LYS A 189 14.46 24.61 -1.56
C LYS A 189 13.84 24.16 -2.88
N LEU A 190 14.68 23.80 -3.84
CA LEU A 190 14.26 23.29 -5.14
C LEU A 190 13.50 21.97 -4.97
N ASP A 191 14.01 21.04 -4.14
CA ASP A 191 13.32 19.79 -3.79
C ASP A 191 11.93 20.04 -3.20
N LYS A 192 11.82 20.99 -2.26
CA LYS A 192 10.53 21.41 -1.69
C LYS A 192 9.60 22.07 -2.71
N MET A 193 10.14 22.78 -3.70
CA MET A 193 9.33 23.33 -4.79
C MET A 193 8.79 22.21 -5.68
N GLN A 194 9.62 21.21 -5.99
CA GLN A 194 9.19 20.05 -6.78
C GLN A 194 8.11 19.23 -6.06
N GLU A 195 8.26 19.00 -4.75
CA GLU A 195 7.24 18.34 -3.93
C GLU A 195 5.91 19.09 -3.95
N ARG A 196 5.96 20.44 -3.93
CA ARG A 196 4.75 21.27 -4.05
C ARG A 196 4.11 21.19 -5.42
N ILE A 197 4.89 21.10 -6.50
CA ILE A 197 4.36 20.94 -7.86
C ILE A 197 3.55 19.63 -7.95
N ILE A 198 4.10 18.53 -7.44
CA ILE A 198 3.38 17.24 -7.38
C ILE A 198 2.10 17.38 -6.55
N THR A 199 2.20 17.98 -5.36
CA THR A 199 1.06 18.14 -4.44
C THR A 199 -0.04 19.00 -5.07
N GLN A 200 0.32 20.10 -5.73
CA GLN A 200 -0.61 20.96 -6.45
C GLN A 200 -1.28 20.22 -7.61
N GLN A 201 -0.52 19.46 -8.39
CA GLN A 201 -1.06 18.66 -9.49
C GLN A 201 -2.12 17.66 -9.00
N LEU A 202 -1.88 17.00 -7.86
CA LEU A 202 -2.85 16.09 -7.25
C LEU A 202 -4.09 16.85 -6.73
N ALA A 203 -3.89 17.96 -6.02
CA ALA A 203 -4.99 18.77 -5.48
C ALA A 203 -5.87 19.38 -6.58
N GLU A 204 -5.28 19.84 -7.68
CA GLU A 204 -6.04 20.32 -8.84
C GLU A 204 -6.91 19.23 -9.46
N GLN A 205 -6.41 17.99 -9.49
CA GLN A 205 -7.20 16.86 -9.98
C GLN A 205 -8.36 16.54 -9.04
N GLU A 206 -8.12 16.51 -7.73
CA GLU A 206 -9.17 16.29 -6.74
C GLU A 206 -10.27 17.36 -6.83
N ASN A 207 -9.88 18.64 -6.94
CA ASN A 207 -10.81 19.75 -7.12
C ASN A 207 -11.63 19.62 -8.42
N LYS A 208 -10.99 19.20 -9.53
CA LYS A 208 -11.70 18.96 -10.80
C LYS A 208 -12.71 17.84 -10.66
N LYS A 209 -12.37 16.76 -9.94
CA LYS A 209 -13.30 15.65 -9.66
C LYS A 209 -14.48 16.13 -8.82
N ALA A 210 -14.23 16.84 -7.72
CA ALA A 210 -15.29 17.38 -6.87
C ALA A 210 -16.26 18.27 -7.64
N GLN A 211 -15.75 19.15 -8.52
CA GLN A 211 -16.58 19.99 -9.39
C GLN A 211 -17.42 19.17 -10.39
N GLN A 212 -16.86 18.08 -10.94
CA GLN A 212 -17.60 17.20 -11.84
C GLN A 212 -18.73 16.44 -11.11
N GLU A 213 -18.46 15.96 -9.89
CA GLU A 213 -19.45 15.30 -9.04
C GLU A 213 -20.59 16.26 -8.64
N GLU A 214 -20.25 17.49 -8.24
CA GLU A 214 -21.23 18.54 -7.92
C GLU A 214 -22.10 18.88 -9.14
N ALA A 215 -21.49 19.10 -10.32
CA ALA A 215 -22.21 19.37 -11.55
C ALA A 215 -23.12 18.20 -11.97
N ALA A 216 -22.66 16.96 -11.79
CA ALA A 216 -23.46 15.77 -12.06
C ALA A 216 -24.66 15.66 -11.11
N SER A 217 -24.47 15.95 -9.81
CA SER A 217 -25.57 16.00 -8.83
C SER A 217 -26.62 17.04 -9.24
N VAL A 218 -26.20 18.26 -9.57
CA VAL A 218 -27.12 19.32 -10.03
C VAL A 218 -27.86 18.91 -11.30
N TYR A 219 -27.17 18.25 -12.25
CA TYR A 219 -27.82 17.73 -13.45
C TYR A 219 -28.87 16.66 -13.12
N MET A 220 -28.54 15.69 -12.25
CA MET A 220 -29.47 14.65 -11.82
C MET A 220 -30.69 15.22 -11.11
N ASP A 221 -30.50 16.20 -10.22
CA ASP A 221 -31.60 16.88 -9.53
C ASP A 221 -32.51 17.60 -10.52
N ASN A 222 -31.93 18.31 -11.50
CA ASN A 222 -32.71 18.99 -12.54
C ASN A 222 -33.49 18.00 -13.43
N VAL A 223 -32.88 16.87 -13.81
CA VAL A 223 -33.58 15.81 -14.57
C VAL A 223 -34.68 15.18 -13.74
N TYR A 224 -34.43 14.86 -12.46
CA TYR A 224 -35.45 14.32 -11.56
C TYR A 224 -36.61 15.29 -11.39
N HIS A 225 -36.33 16.57 -11.16
CA HIS A 225 -37.36 17.61 -11.03
C HIS A 225 -38.17 17.80 -12.32
N THR A 226 -37.54 17.75 -13.49
CA THR A 226 -38.24 17.92 -14.78
C THR A 226 -39.07 16.70 -15.17
N LEU A 227 -38.58 15.48 -14.91
CA LEU A 227 -39.34 14.25 -15.14
C LEU A 227 -40.51 14.10 -14.15
N SER A 228 -40.32 14.45 -12.88
CA SER A 228 -41.40 14.42 -11.88
C SER A 228 -42.46 15.49 -12.13
N ALA A 229 -42.07 16.69 -12.56
CA ALA A 229 -43.03 17.71 -12.99
C ALA A 229 -43.76 17.34 -14.30
N GLY A 230 -43.09 16.65 -15.23
CA GLY A 230 -43.66 16.19 -16.49
C GLY A 230 -44.63 15.01 -16.35
N GLN A 231 -44.43 14.11 -15.38
CA GLN A 231 -45.35 12.99 -15.11
C GLN A 231 -46.64 13.39 -14.40
N LEU A 232 -46.74 14.60 -13.84
CA LEU A 232 -47.97 15.12 -13.22
C LEU A 232 -48.92 15.80 -14.23
N GLY A 233 -48.54 15.91 -15.51
CA GLY A 233 -49.31 16.59 -16.55
C GLY A 233 -50.20 15.72 -17.44
N ASP A 234 -50.07 14.39 -17.39
CA ASP A 234 -50.83 13.44 -18.21
C ASP A 234 -51.30 12.21 -17.39
N ILE A 235 -52.27 12.40 -16.49
CA ILE A 235 -53.19 11.33 -16.01
C ILE A 235 -54.58 11.92 -15.81
#